data_AF-A0A1Q1MKM1-F1
#
_entry.id   AF-A0A1Q1MKM1-F1
#
_cell.length_a   1.000
_cell.length_b   1.000
_cell.length_c   1.000
_cell.angle_alpha   90.00
_cell.angle_beta   90.00
_cell.angle_gamma   90.00
#
_symmetry.space_group_name_H-M   'P 1'
#
loop_
_entity.id
_entity.type
_entity.pdbx_description
1 polymer ?
#
loop_
_entity_poly.entity_id
_entity_poly.type
_entity_poly.pdbx_seq_one_letter_code
_entity_poly.pdbx_strand_id
1 'polypeptide(L)'
;LVFADQALPPWVYHNGKLHPLPKGQGGKGPKGQIELVFGRNGVLKFGLQGELLSWPGKIRAAIGALIGHAPPPQGKDETIEEWVTRILGAEVFERCIDPFVSGVYAGDPKTLSMRSALGKIHRIENYSYSIDWNKFGALFYGGLKRQVELTKERKANPPDPAWPEFEYGNPGSFKNGLSTLPNAIAKELGDKMKLQWKITKLERDSD
;
A
#
# COMPACT_ATOMS: atom_id res chain seq x y z
N LEU A 1 9.77 21.20 -3.93
CA LEU A 1 8.65 20.27 -3.69
C LEU A 1 7.80 20.82 -2.55
N VAL A 2 6.52 20.50 -2.53
CA VAL A 2 5.59 20.79 -1.44
C VAL A 2 5.09 19.44 -0.94
N PHE A 3 5.25 19.16 0.36
CA PHE A 3 4.85 17.89 0.96
C PHE A 3 3.61 18.06 1.82
N ALA A 4 2.80 17.00 1.91
CA ALA A 4 1.67 16.95 2.83
C ALA A 4 2.14 17.00 4.30
N ASP A 5 1.34 17.61 5.17
CA ASP A 5 1.58 17.60 6.61
C ASP A 5 1.55 16.16 7.15
N GLN A 6 2.67 15.74 7.75
CA GLN A 6 2.82 14.39 8.28
C GLN A 6 2.09 14.18 9.61
N ALA A 7 1.83 15.26 10.37
CA ALA A 7 1.25 15.19 11.70
C ALA A 7 -0.22 14.71 11.68
N LEU A 8 -0.92 14.88 10.57
CA LEU A 8 -2.31 14.49 10.43
C LEU A 8 -2.43 13.01 10.00
N PRO A 9 -3.19 12.17 10.73
CA PRO A 9 -3.52 10.83 10.27
C PRO A 9 -4.49 10.91 9.08
N PRO A 10 -4.54 9.88 8.21
CA PRO A 10 -5.67 9.69 7.32
C PRO A 10 -6.92 9.38 8.17
N TRP A 11 -8.07 9.86 7.71
CA TRP A 11 -9.34 9.70 8.40
C TRP A 11 -10.33 8.95 7.53
N VAL A 12 -11.18 8.16 8.17
CA VAL A 12 -12.38 7.57 7.57
C VAL A 12 -13.60 8.16 8.25
N TYR A 13 -14.55 8.61 7.45
CA TYR A 13 -15.86 9.02 7.95
C TYR A 13 -16.79 7.81 8.01
N HIS A 14 -17.31 7.48 9.19
CA HIS A 14 -18.21 6.36 9.40
C HIS A 14 -19.16 6.65 10.57
N ASN A 15 -20.46 6.42 10.38
CA ASN A 15 -21.52 6.64 11.37
C ASN A 15 -21.49 8.04 12.02
N GLY A 16 -21.38 9.10 11.21
CA GLY A 16 -21.41 10.47 11.73
C GLY A 16 -20.11 10.96 12.38
N LYS A 17 -19.06 10.12 12.46
CA LYS A 17 -17.80 10.43 13.14
C LYS A 17 -16.61 10.23 12.21
N LEU A 18 -15.53 11.00 12.46
CA LEU A 18 -14.22 10.80 11.85
C LEU A 18 -13.38 9.85 12.70
N HIS A 19 -12.86 8.80 12.08
CA HIS A 19 -12.04 7.79 12.72
C HIS A 19 -10.62 7.86 12.16
N PRO A 20 -9.58 7.99 13.00
CA PRO A 20 -8.21 8.03 12.51
C PRO A 20 -7.76 6.62 12.13
N LEU A 21 -7.23 6.47 10.93
CA LEU A 21 -6.58 5.23 10.51
C LEU A 21 -5.12 5.18 11.00
N PRO A 22 -4.56 3.97 11.19
CA PRO A 22 -3.18 3.82 11.55
C PRO A 22 -2.25 4.47 10.52
N LYS A 23 -1.36 5.34 10.98
CA LYS A 23 -0.32 5.95 10.14
C LYS A 23 1.03 5.81 10.85
N GLY A 24 1.99 5.20 10.18
CA GLY A 24 3.39 5.38 10.55
C GLY A 24 3.88 6.71 9.96
N GLN A 25 4.61 7.52 10.72
CA GLN A 25 5.24 8.72 10.20
C GLN A 25 6.40 8.33 9.29
N GLY A 26 6.14 8.01 8.01
CA GLY A 26 7.07 8.02 6.86
C GLY A 26 8.38 7.22 6.94
N GLY A 27 8.77 6.67 8.09
CA GLY A 27 10.09 6.16 8.34
C GLY A 27 10.25 4.76 7.75
N LYS A 28 11.04 4.63 6.69
CA LYS A 28 11.58 3.32 6.33
C LYS A 28 12.55 2.86 7.43
N GLY A 29 12.33 1.66 7.95
CA GLY A 29 13.23 0.99 8.89
C GLY A 29 12.53 0.55 10.19
N PRO A 30 13.29 -0.02 11.14
CA PRO A 30 12.74 -0.55 12.38
C PRO A 30 11.94 0.50 13.18
N LYS A 31 12.40 1.76 13.19
CA LYS A 31 11.74 2.86 13.91
C LYS A 31 10.33 3.17 13.39
N GLY A 32 10.13 3.30 12.08
CA GLY A 32 8.81 3.60 11.52
C GLY A 32 7.82 2.44 11.62
N GLN A 33 8.31 1.19 11.70
CA GLN A 33 7.45 0.03 11.98
C GLN A 33 7.05 -0.06 13.45
N ILE A 34 7.99 0.21 14.37
CA ILE A 34 7.67 0.33 15.80
C ILE A 34 6.62 1.42 15.99
N GLU A 35 6.75 2.54 15.29
CA GLU A 35 5.76 3.61 15.36
C GLU A 35 4.42 3.24 14.69
N LEU A 36 4.43 2.55 13.56
CA LEU A 36 3.20 2.05 12.95
C LEU A 36 2.42 1.13 13.91
N VAL A 37 3.12 0.38 14.77
CA VAL A 37 2.49 -0.52 15.74
C VAL A 37 2.13 0.20 17.05
N PHE A 38 3.07 0.93 17.66
CA PHE A 38 2.99 1.51 19.01
C PHE A 38 2.82 3.03 19.05
N GLY A 39 2.83 3.70 17.90
CA GLY A 39 2.75 5.16 17.82
C GLY A 39 1.43 5.73 18.28
N ARG A 40 1.35 7.06 18.34
CA ARG A 40 0.17 7.82 18.81
C ARG A 40 -1.12 7.46 18.08
N ASN A 41 -1.01 7.05 16.80
CA ASN A 41 -2.07 6.51 15.96
C ASN A 41 -1.65 5.15 15.39
N GLY A 42 -0.98 4.31 16.18
CA GLY A 42 -0.52 3.00 15.73
C GLY A 42 -1.63 1.95 15.66
N VAL A 43 -1.32 0.81 15.04
CA VAL A 43 -2.20 -0.36 14.90
C VAL A 43 -2.71 -0.84 16.26
N LEU A 44 -1.88 -0.80 17.31
CA LEU A 44 -2.30 -1.21 18.66
C LEU A 44 -3.39 -0.30 19.21
N LYS A 45 -3.23 1.01 19.07
CA LYS A 45 -4.24 1.98 19.54
C LYS A 45 -5.52 1.89 18.72
N PHE A 46 -5.41 1.73 17.41
CA PHE A 46 -6.55 1.51 16.53
C PHE A 46 -7.33 0.24 16.91
N GLY A 47 -6.62 -0.87 17.14
CA GLY A 47 -7.22 -2.14 17.55
C GLY A 47 -7.86 -2.07 18.94
N LEU A 48 -7.23 -1.42 19.91
CA LEU A 48 -7.71 -1.40 21.30
C LEU A 48 -8.74 -0.30 21.55
N GLN A 49 -8.46 0.93 21.14
CA GLN A 49 -9.23 2.13 21.48
C GLN A 49 -10.05 2.68 20.31
N GLY A 50 -9.82 2.22 19.07
CA GLY A 50 -10.58 2.70 17.91
C GLY A 50 -12.05 2.27 17.94
N GLU A 51 -12.94 3.16 17.54
CA GLU A 51 -14.39 2.90 17.41
C GLU A 51 -14.80 2.48 15.99
N LEU A 52 -13.86 2.45 15.03
CA LEU A 52 -14.16 2.15 13.62
C LEU A 52 -14.61 0.70 13.41
N LEU A 53 -13.97 -0.24 14.13
CA LEU A 53 -14.29 -1.67 14.08
C LEU A 53 -14.95 -2.10 15.39
N SER A 54 -15.94 -2.97 15.28
CA SER A 54 -16.58 -3.66 16.41
C SER A 54 -15.58 -4.58 17.11
N TRP A 55 -15.87 -4.98 18.34
CA TRP A 55 -15.06 -5.97 19.06
C TRP A 55 -14.91 -7.30 18.29
N PRO A 56 -16.00 -7.90 17.74
CA PRO A 56 -15.88 -9.04 16.86
C PRO A 56 -15.00 -8.79 15.62
N GLY A 57 -15.14 -7.63 14.98
CA GLY A 57 -14.31 -7.25 13.83
C GLY A 57 -12.84 -7.11 14.16
N LYS A 58 -12.52 -6.51 15.30
CA LYS A 58 -11.15 -6.39 15.82
C LYS A 58 -10.53 -7.76 16.06
N ILE A 59 -11.26 -8.66 16.71
CA ILE A 59 -10.81 -10.04 16.96
C ILE A 59 -10.59 -10.76 15.62
N ARG A 60 -11.56 -10.67 14.70
CA ARG A 60 -11.49 -11.30 13.37
C ARG A 60 -10.27 -10.81 12.57
N ALA A 61 -9.99 -9.51 12.60
CA ALA A 61 -8.85 -8.90 11.95
C ALA A 61 -7.52 -9.32 12.62
N ALA A 62 -7.48 -9.35 13.95
CA ALA A 62 -6.31 -9.77 14.71
C ALA A 62 -5.96 -11.25 14.46
N ILE A 63 -6.95 -12.13 14.38
CA ILE A 63 -6.75 -13.54 14.01
C ILE A 63 -6.08 -13.63 12.64
N GLY A 64 -6.62 -12.96 11.62
CA GLY A 64 -6.04 -12.95 10.27
C GLY A 64 -4.62 -12.41 10.21
N ALA A 65 -4.37 -11.32 10.94
CA ALA A 65 -3.08 -10.64 10.93
C ALA A 65 -1.99 -11.38 11.71
N LEU A 66 -2.33 -11.96 12.88
CA LEU A 66 -1.36 -12.48 13.85
C LEU A 66 -1.35 -14.00 13.96
N ILE A 67 -2.49 -14.67 13.80
CA ILE A 67 -2.60 -16.13 13.92
C ILE A 67 -2.46 -16.75 12.53
N GLY A 68 -3.32 -16.33 11.61
CA GLY A 68 -3.33 -16.83 10.24
C GLY A 68 -4.72 -16.83 9.61
N HIS A 69 -4.80 -17.33 8.39
CA HIS A 69 -6.00 -17.41 7.58
C HIS A 69 -5.93 -18.59 6.60
N ALA A 70 -7.04 -18.90 5.94
CA ALA A 70 -7.08 -19.95 4.94
C ALA A 70 -6.17 -19.61 3.74
N PRO A 71 -5.56 -20.63 3.07
CA PRO A 71 -4.78 -20.43 1.85
C PRO A 71 -5.63 -19.79 0.74
N PRO A 72 -4.99 -19.09 -0.21
CA PRO A 72 -5.70 -18.58 -1.38
C PRO A 72 -6.30 -19.74 -2.20
N PRO A 73 -7.47 -19.53 -2.83
CA PRO A 73 -8.09 -20.51 -3.69
C PRO A 73 -7.20 -20.86 -4.88
N GLN A 74 -7.09 -22.15 -5.20
CA GLN A 74 -6.23 -22.61 -6.31
C GLN A 74 -6.78 -22.15 -7.66
N GLY A 75 -5.89 -21.62 -8.50
CA GLY A 75 -6.22 -21.28 -9.89
C GLY A 75 -7.14 -20.06 -10.08
N LYS A 76 -7.41 -19.29 -9.01
CA LYS A 76 -8.24 -18.09 -9.06
C LYS A 76 -7.42 -16.85 -8.70
N ASP A 77 -7.59 -15.79 -9.47
CA ASP A 77 -7.17 -14.46 -9.06
C ASP A 77 -8.30 -13.82 -8.25
N GLU A 78 -8.08 -13.66 -6.95
CA GLU A 78 -9.09 -13.12 -6.04
C GLU A 78 -9.30 -11.62 -6.29
N THR A 79 -10.53 -11.18 -6.04
CA THR A 79 -10.84 -9.76 -5.96
C THR A 79 -10.28 -9.18 -4.66
N ILE A 80 -10.18 -7.85 -4.57
CA ILE A 80 -9.75 -7.20 -3.33
C ILE A 80 -10.73 -7.53 -2.19
N GLU A 81 -12.04 -7.56 -2.46
CA GLU A 81 -13.05 -7.96 -1.47
C GLU A 81 -12.83 -9.38 -0.96
N GLU A 82 -12.69 -10.35 -1.85
CA GLU A 82 -12.49 -11.77 -1.50
C GLU A 82 -11.25 -11.95 -0.62
N TRP A 83 -10.14 -11.32 -1.02
CA TRP A 83 -8.89 -11.40 -0.31
C TRP A 83 -8.98 -10.79 1.10
N VAL A 84 -9.54 -9.58 1.22
CA VAL A 84 -9.64 -8.88 2.51
C VAL A 84 -10.62 -9.59 3.45
N THR A 85 -11.76 -10.03 2.94
CA THR A 85 -12.78 -10.71 3.76
C THR A 85 -12.29 -12.08 4.24
N ARG A 86 -11.56 -12.83 3.41
CA ARG A 86 -10.92 -14.09 3.79
C ARG A 86 -9.87 -13.89 4.89
N ILE A 87 -9.11 -12.80 4.85
CA ILE A 87 -7.99 -12.60 5.77
C ILE A 87 -8.40 -11.79 7.00
N LEU A 88 -8.91 -10.57 6.81
CA LEU A 88 -9.17 -9.60 7.87
C LEU A 88 -10.66 -9.51 8.26
N GLY A 89 -11.56 -10.00 7.41
CA GLY A 89 -13.01 -10.00 7.63
C GLY A 89 -13.75 -8.87 6.90
N ALA A 90 -15.06 -9.04 6.75
CA ALA A 90 -15.94 -8.12 6.00
C ALA A 90 -15.95 -6.70 6.58
N GLU A 91 -15.91 -6.55 7.91
CA GLU A 91 -15.96 -5.24 8.54
C GLU A 91 -14.72 -4.38 8.23
N VAL A 92 -13.55 -5.01 8.09
CA VAL A 92 -12.32 -4.33 7.66
C VAL A 92 -12.42 -3.92 6.20
N PHE A 93 -13.00 -4.79 5.36
CA PHE A 93 -13.23 -4.47 3.96
C PHE A 93 -14.13 -3.24 3.83
N GLU A 94 -15.34 -3.29 4.36
CA GLU A 94 -16.36 -2.25 4.23
C GLU A 94 -15.92 -0.90 4.81
N ARG A 95 -15.26 -0.92 5.98
CA ARG A 95 -14.98 0.33 6.71
C ARG A 95 -13.59 0.89 6.48
N CYS A 96 -12.65 0.11 5.97
CA CYS A 96 -11.27 0.57 5.76
C CYS A 96 -10.84 0.45 4.30
N ILE A 97 -11.05 -0.70 3.66
CA ILE A 97 -10.45 -0.98 2.36
C ILE A 97 -11.29 -0.44 1.20
N ASP A 98 -12.60 -0.61 1.23
CA ASP A 98 -13.53 -0.08 0.22
C ASP A 98 -13.39 1.45 0.03
N PRO A 99 -13.44 2.29 1.08
CA PRO A 99 -13.22 3.74 0.92
C PRO A 99 -11.80 4.09 0.43
N PHE A 100 -10.80 3.27 0.78
CA PHE A 100 -9.44 3.49 0.32
C PHE A 100 -9.26 3.17 -1.17
N VAL A 101 -9.77 2.02 -1.61
CA VAL A 101 -9.63 1.56 -3.00
C VAL A 101 -10.45 2.42 -3.93
N SER A 102 -11.69 2.79 -3.56
CA SER A 102 -12.50 3.71 -4.34
C SER A 102 -11.80 5.08 -4.51
N GLY A 103 -11.11 5.58 -3.48
CA GLY A 103 -10.36 6.83 -3.57
C GLY A 103 -9.11 6.78 -4.46
N VAL A 104 -8.42 5.64 -4.53
CA VAL A 104 -7.15 5.50 -5.29
C VAL A 104 -7.38 5.03 -6.72
N TYR A 105 -8.25 4.05 -6.91
CA TYR A 105 -8.48 3.40 -8.20
C TYR A 105 -9.74 3.89 -8.91
N ALA A 106 -10.62 4.63 -8.21
CA ALA A 106 -11.94 5.02 -8.72
C ALA A 106 -12.72 3.83 -9.32
N GLY A 107 -12.52 2.63 -8.75
CA GLY A 107 -13.05 1.36 -9.25
C GLY A 107 -13.67 0.52 -8.14
N ASP A 108 -14.45 -0.47 -8.55
CA ASP A 108 -15.15 -1.39 -7.65
C ASP A 108 -14.21 -2.49 -7.12
N PRO A 109 -13.90 -2.54 -5.80
CA PRO A 109 -13.00 -3.56 -5.23
C PRO A 109 -13.50 -4.99 -5.42
N LYS A 110 -14.79 -5.17 -5.71
CA LYS A 110 -15.41 -6.48 -6.00
C LYS A 110 -15.07 -7.00 -7.39
N THR A 111 -14.49 -6.17 -8.24
CA THR A 111 -14.08 -6.53 -9.61
C THR A 111 -12.57 -6.43 -9.82
N LEU A 112 -11.87 -5.67 -8.97
CA LEU A 112 -10.43 -5.45 -9.08
C LEU A 112 -9.63 -6.67 -8.60
N SER A 113 -8.74 -7.14 -9.46
CA SER A 113 -7.75 -8.18 -9.15
C SER A 113 -6.83 -7.74 -8.01
N MET A 114 -6.76 -8.53 -6.93
CA MET A 114 -5.87 -8.29 -5.80
C MET A 114 -4.40 -8.35 -6.23
N ARG A 115 -4.05 -9.34 -7.07
CA ARG A 115 -2.68 -9.53 -7.55
C ARG A 115 -2.20 -8.36 -8.40
N SER A 116 -3.09 -7.79 -9.23
CA SER A 116 -2.77 -6.71 -10.16
C SER A 116 -2.81 -5.35 -9.47
N ALA A 117 -3.86 -5.06 -8.70
CA ALA A 117 -4.04 -3.77 -8.05
C ALA A 117 -3.07 -3.62 -6.86
N LEU A 118 -2.99 -4.62 -5.98
CA LEU A 118 -2.27 -4.55 -4.71
C LEU A 118 -1.15 -5.60 -4.62
N GLY A 119 -0.42 -5.81 -5.71
CA GLY A 119 0.59 -6.87 -5.83
C GLY A 119 1.70 -6.86 -4.76
N LYS A 120 2.03 -5.70 -4.17
CA LYS A 120 2.96 -5.62 -3.02
C LYS A 120 2.38 -6.29 -1.77
N ILE A 121 1.09 -6.07 -1.50
CA ILE A 121 0.39 -6.64 -0.34
C ILE A 121 0.11 -8.12 -0.59
N HIS A 122 -0.32 -8.49 -1.80
CA HIS A 122 -0.50 -9.88 -2.19
C HIS A 122 0.79 -10.71 -2.00
N ARG A 123 1.98 -10.15 -2.28
CA ARG A 123 3.25 -10.83 -2.00
C ARG A 123 3.50 -11.08 -0.50
N ILE A 124 3.02 -10.20 0.38
CA ILE A 124 3.19 -10.37 1.84
C ILE A 124 2.50 -11.66 2.32
N GLU A 125 1.34 -11.99 1.76
CA GLU A 125 0.68 -13.28 2.02
C GLU A 125 1.59 -14.45 1.64
N ASN A 126 2.23 -14.44 0.47
CA ASN A 126 3.17 -15.50 0.10
C ASN A 126 4.36 -15.60 1.07
N TYR A 127 4.89 -14.47 1.52
CA TYR A 127 5.93 -14.48 2.55
C TYR A 127 5.44 -15.10 3.86
N SER A 128 4.18 -14.87 4.24
CA SER A 128 3.62 -15.40 5.47
C SER A 128 3.56 -16.94 5.48
N TYR A 129 3.18 -17.57 4.37
CA TYR A 129 3.16 -19.04 4.24
C TYR A 129 4.56 -19.67 4.18
N SER A 130 5.58 -18.90 3.79
CA SER A 130 6.97 -19.37 3.72
C SER A 130 7.69 -19.38 5.08
N ILE A 131 6.97 -19.21 6.18
CA ILE A 131 7.52 -19.18 7.54
C ILE A 131 7.33 -20.55 8.18
N ASP A 132 8.42 -21.26 8.42
CA ASP A 132 8.39 -22.66 8.86
C ASP A 132 7.60 -22.88 10.16
N TRP A 133 7.70 -21.93 11.10
CA TRP A 133 7.04 -21.98 12.41
C TRP A 133 5.58 -21.47 12.38
N ASN A 134 5.14 -20.79 11.31
CA ASN A 134 3.77 -20.31 11.17
C ASN A 134 3.25 -20.53 9.74
N LYS A 135 2.82 -21.76 9.47
CA LYS A 135 2.23 -22.17 8.19
C LYS A 135 0.79 -21.69 7.98
N PHE A 136 0.22 -20.97 8.95
CA PHE A 136 -1.15 -20.46 8.87
C PHE A 136 -1.25 -19.12 8.15
N GLY A 137 -0.14 -18.54 7.68
CA GLY A 137 -0.19 -17.37 6.79
C GLY A 137 -0.45 -16.04 7.51
N ALA A 138 -0.05 -15.88 8.76
CA ALA A 138 -0.22 -14.61 9.46
C ALA A 138 0.52 -13.45 8.77
N LEU A 139 -0.25 -12.48 8.27
CA LEU A 139 0.27 -11.34 7.49
C LEU A 139 1.34 -10.53 8.22
N PHE A 140 1.24 -10.39 9.55
CA PHE A 140 2.20 -9.65 10.35
C PHE A 140 3.62 -10.22 10.20
N TYR A 141 3.77 -11.54 10.33
CA TYR A 141 5.07 -12.18 10.20
C TYR A 141 5.56 -12.21 8.75
N GLY A 142 4.65 -12.34 7.77
CA GLY A 142 4.99 -12.16 6.35
C GLY A 142 5.55 -10.77 6.06
N GLY A 143 4.96 -9.73 6.66
CA GLY A 143 5.42 -8.35 6.57
C GLY A 143 6.81 -8.19 7.16
N LEU A 144 7.06 -8.73 8.36
CA LEU A 144 8.38 -8.71 8.99
C LEU A 144 9.44 -9.42 8.14
N LYS A 145 9.15 -10.60 7.59
CA LYS A 145 10.07 -11.34 6.72
C LYS A 145 10.46 -10.50 5.49
N ARG A 146 9.49 -9.88 4.81
CA ARG A 146 9.76 -9.00 3.67
C ARG A 146 10.60 -7.77 4.07
N GLN A 147 10.42 -7.22 5.27
CA GLN A 147 11.18 -6.06 5.73
C GLN A 147 12.65 -6.39 6.02
N VAL A 148 12.90 -7.57 6.60
CA VAL A 148 14.26 -8.09 6.78
C VAL A 148 14.94 -8.28 5.42
N GLU A 149 14.23 -8.86 4.44
CA GLU A 149 14.74 -9.05 3.09
C GLU A 149 15.04 -7.72 2.38
N LEU A 150 14.12 -6.75 2.43
CA LEU A 150 14.34 -5.40 1.89
C LEU A 150 15.56 -4.70 2.50
N THR A 151 15.83 -4.94 3.79
CA THR A 151 16.99 -4.37 4.47
C THR A 151 18.29 -5.03 3.98
N LYS A 152 18.27 -6.34 3.73
CA LYS A 152 19.40 -7.07 3.12
C LYS A 152 19.65 -6.61 1.68
N GLU A 153 18.61 -6.52 0.86
CA GLU A 153 18.67 -6.03 -0.53
C GLU A 153 19.32 -4.64 -0.61
N ARG A 154 18.93 -3.72 0.27
CA ARG A 154 19.50 -2.36 0.33
C ARG A 154 20.94 -2.31 0.80
N LYS A 155 21.35 -3.23 1.69
CA LYS A 155 22.75 -3.34 2.12
C LYS A 155 23.62 -3.92 1.02
N ALA A 156 23.10 -4.87 0.24
CA ALA A 156 23.80 -5.48 -0.87
C ALA A 156 23.97 -4.51 -2.05
N ASN A 157 22.94 -3.70 -2.33
CA ASN A 157 22.95 -2.69 -3.39
C ASN A 157 22.63 -1.31 -2.80
N PRO A 158 23.63 -0.61 -2.23
CA PRO A 158 23.43 0.72 -1.69
C PRO A 158 23.07 1.71 -2.81
N PRO A 159 22.23 2.73 -2.54
CA PRO A 159 21.98 3.82 -3.49
C PRO A 159 23.28 4.56 -3.86
N ASP A 160 23.32 5.13 -5.06
CA ASP A 160 24.43 5.96 -5.51
C ASP A 160 24.61 7.16 -4.54
N PRO A 161 25.83 7.39 -4.00
CA PRO A 161 26.11 8.54 -3.13
C PRO A 161 25.81 9.91 -3.77
N ALA A 162 25.78 10.01 -5.10
CA ALA A 162 25.44 11.24 -5.80
C ALA A 162 23.93 11.56 -5.75
N TRP A 163 23.09 10.61 -5.34
CA TRP A 163 21.65 10.85 -5.24
C TRP A 163 21.32 11.70 -4.03
N PRO A 164 20.36 12.64 -4.16
CA PRO A 164 19.92 13.42 -3.01
C PRO A 164 19.30 12.52 -1.96
N GLU A 165 19.56 12.82 -0.69
CA GLU A 165 18.81 12.22 0.41
C GLU A 165 17.36 12.73 0.39
N PHE A 166 16.40 11.85 0.60
CA PHE A 166 14.99 12.22 0.68
C PHE A 166 14.22 11.34 1.66
N GLU A 167 13.25 11.95 2.32
CA GLU A 167 12.29 11.25 3.16
C GLU A 167 11.24 10.54 2.29
N TYR A 168 11.12 9.23 2.49
CA TYR A 168 10.11 8.44 1.80
C TYR A 168 8.75 8.55 2.51
N GLY A 169 7.67 8.22 1.78
CA GLY A 169 6.34 8.03 2.37
C GLY A 169 5.46 9.28 2.40
N ASN A 170 5.98 10.42 1.92
CA ASN A 170 5.23 11.66 1.89
C ASN A 170 4.69 11.92 0.49
N PRO A 171 3.36 12.01 0.31
CA PRO A 171 2.79 12.59 -0.89
C PRO A 171 3.35 14.00 -1.07
N GLY A 172 3.94 14.25 -2.23
CA GLY A 172 4.55 15.52 -2.57
C GLY A 172 4.12 15.97 -3.96
N SER A 173 4.15 17.28 -4.17
CA SER A 173 3.89 17.91 -5.45
C SER A 173 4.94 18.99 -5.75
N PHE A 174 4.86 19.60 -6.92
CA PHE A 174 5.68 20.75 -7.28
C PHE A 174 4.98 22.05 -6.86
N LYS A 175 5.77 23.11 -6.60
CA LYS A 175 5.24 24.44 -6.22
C LYS A 175 4.23 24.97 -7.24
N ASN A 176 4.43 24.66 -8.52
CA ASN A 176 3.57 25.10 -9.63
C ASN A 176 2.64 23.98 -10.15
N GLY A 177 2.38 22.95 -9.33
CA GLY A 177 1.51 21.82 -9.70
C GLY A 177 2.17 20.75 -10.56
N LEU A 178 1.45 19.65 -10.79
CA LEU A 178 1.95 18.44 -11.44
C LEU A 178 2.40 18.65 -12.90
N SER A 179 1.92 19.70 -13.56
CA SER A 179 2.35 20.08 -14.92
C SER A 179 3.83 20.50 -14.98
N THR A 180 4.45 20.85 -13.85
CA THR A 180 5.87 21.23 -13.77
C THR A 180 6.79 20.17 -14.40
N LEU A 181 6.57 18.89 -14.09
CA LEU A 181 7.38 17.79 -14.59
C LEU A 181 7.21 17.55 -16.11
N PRO A 182 6.00 17.33 -16.65
CA PRO A 182 5.83 17.15 -18.09
C PRO A 182 6.26 18.39 -18.90
N ASN A 183 6.09 19.60 -18.37
CA ASN A 183 6.58 20.82 -19.05
C ASN A 183 8.11 20.88 -19.11
N ALA A 184 8.80 20.45 -18.05
CA ALA A 184 10.26 20.35 -18.04
C ALA A 184 10.76 19.31 -19.05
N ILE A 185 10.12 18.14 -19.11
CA ILE A 185 10.42 17.08 -20.10
C ILE A 185 10.18 17.59 -21.52
N ALA A 186 9.05 18.27 -21.76
CA ALA A 186 8.73 18.87 -23.05
C ALA A 186 9.81 19.85 -23.52
N LYS A 187 10.31 20.69 -22.61
CA LYS A 187 11.41 21.63 -22.90
C LYS A 187 12.70 20.90 -23.27
N GLU A 188 13.05 19.83 -22.56
CA GLU A 188 14.27 19.05 -22.80
C GLU A 188 14.21 18.28 -24.12
N LEU A 189 13.04 17.79 -24.51
CA LEU A 189 12.85 17.06 -25.76
C LEU A 189 12.81 17.98 -26.99
N GLY A 190 12.38 19.23 -26.83
CA GLY A 190 12.31 20.21 -27.92
C GLY A 190 11.57 19.66 -29.15
N ASP A 191 12.21 19.77 -30.31
CA ASP A 191 11.63 19.37 -31.61
C ASP A 191 11.35 17.87 -31.77
N LYS A 192 11.87 17.03 -30.87
CA LYS A 192 11.58 15.58 -30.83
C LYS A 192 10.16 15.29 -30.34
N MET A 193 9.54 16.22 -29.60
CA MET A 193 8.18 16.05 -29.11
C MET A 193 7.16 16.48 -30.18
N LYS A 194 6.55 15.51 -30.86
CA LYS A 194 5.50 15.76 -31.85
C LYS A 194 4.11 15.73 -31.21
N LEU A 195 3.56 16.90 -30.91
CA LEU A 195 2.19 17.05 -30.41
C LEU A 195 1.18 16.97 -31.57
N GLN A 196 -0.06 16.57 -31.27
CA GLN A 196 -1.13 16.40 -32.28
C GLN A 196 -0.85 15.33 -33.35
N TRP A 197 0.21 14.52 -33.18
CA TRP A 197 0.47 13.38 -34.05
C TRP A 197 -0.23 12.14 -33.47
N LYS A 198 -1.02 11.45 -34.30
CA LYS A 198 -1.68 10.20 -33.94
C LYS A 198 -1.09 9.07 -34.76
N ILE A 199 -0.52 8.08 -34.08
CA ILE A 199 -0.08 6.83 -34.74
C ILE A 199 -1.34 6.10 -35.24
N THR A 200 -1.42 5.87 -36.55
CA THR A 200 -2.56 5.17 -37.19
C THR A 200 -2.23 3.74 -37.60
N LYS A 201 -0.94 3.44 -37.81
CA LYS A 201 -0.45 2.14 -38.26
C LYS A 201 0.95 1.91 -37.72
N LEU A 202 1.26 0.67 -37.35
CA LEU A 202 2.60 0.20 -37.04
C LEU A 202 2.86 -1.02 -37.91
N GLU A 203 3.90 -0.98 -38.73
CA GLU A 203 4.34 -2.10 -39.56
C GLU A 203 5.75 -2.49 -39.18
N ARG A 204 6.03 -3.78 -39.27
CA ARG A 204 7.39 -4.28 -39.07
C ARG A 204 8.17 -3.99 -40.34
N ASP A 205 9.26 -3.24 -40.20
CA ASP A 205 10.21 -3.09 -41.29
C ASP A 205 10.97 -4.41 -41.49
N SER A 206 11.41 -4.66 -42.71
CA SER A 206 12.03 -5.93 -43.14
C SER A 206 13.45 -6.14 -42.61
N ASP A 207 13.99 -5.17 -41.88
CA ASP A 207 15.31 -5.17 -41.22
C ASP A 207 15.22 -5.69 -39.76
#